data_AF-A0A9X1M1T4-F1
#
_entry.id   AF-A0A9X1M1T4-F1
#
_cell.length_a   1.000
_cell.length_b   1.000
_cell.length_c   1.000
_cell.angle_alpha   90.00
_cell.angle_beta   90.00
_cell.angle_gamma   90.00
#
_symmetry.space_group_name_H-M   'P 1'
#
loop_
_entity.id
_entity.type
_entity.pdbx_description
1 polymer ?
#
loop_
_entity_poly.entity_id
_entity_poly.type
_entity_poly.pdbx_seq_one_letter_code
_entity_poly.pdbx_strand_id
1 'polypeptide(L)'
;MNSNKQLPVVEMGDFFSIVFRRWKTVLGAAAVCGAVGAGLGAAAPETYSASAALTVAPLTTSPFAASQQQVNMATEREVMASREVAAIAADTVGNASPEDLMAETSVAAPSGSQVLKVTVKGVDAENTAANANALAEAYLLFRTQGAEDVAHSQIAELERKISDLTAKRTTAPADEAALSSLQDQLVSLRLVGEVPGRVISRATVPVDPASPGLPVVVAGTVAFGLLAGCGLALGRERSHRLKGARE
;
A
#
# COMPACT_ATOMS: atom_id res chain seq x y z
N MET A 1 -57.30 -1.07 39.91
CA MET A 1 -56.74 0.29 39.76
C MET A 1 -55.23 0.18 39.82
N ASN A 2 -54.56 0.69 38.78
CA ASN A 2 -53.24 0.26 38.33
C ASN A 2 -52.09 0.69 39.27
N SER A 3 -51.32 -0.29 39.76
CA SER A 3 -49.99 -0.07 40.35
C SER A 3 -49.00 0.24 39.22
N ASN A 4 -48.85 1.53 38.91
CA ASN A 4 -47.84 1.99 37.98
C ASN A 4 -46.49 2.04 38.71
N LYS A 5 -45.75 0.92 38.68
CA LYS A 5 -44.33 0.88 39.07
C LYS A 5 -43.56 1.76 38.08
N GLN A 6 -43.40 3.04 38.43
CA GLN A 6 -42.49 3.93 37.72
C GLN A 6 -41.08 3.34 37.86
N LEU A 7 -40.51 2.91 36.74
CA LEU A 7 -39.09 2.56 36.67
C LEU A 7 -38.30 3.79 37.11
N PRO A 8 -37.28 3.66 37.99
CA PRO A 8 -36.51 4.80 38.45
C PRO A 8 -35.85 5.44 37.23
N VAL A 9 -36.30 6.64 36.87
CA VAL A 9 -35.68 7.45 35.84
C VAL A 9 -34.31 7.82 36.38
N VAL A 10 -33.26 7.23 35.83
CA VAL A 10 -31.89 7.56 36.20
C VAL A 10 -31.60 8.94 35.60
N GLU A 11 -31.73 10.00 36.39
CA GLU A 11 -31.35 11.35 35.99
C GLU A 11 -29.83 11.43 35.78
N MET A 12 -29.39 12.16 34.75
CA MET A 12 -27.96 12.37 34.48
C MET A 12 -27.19 12.94 35.69
N GLY A 13 -27.87 13.65 36.60
CA GLY A 13 -27.28 14.19 37.82
C GLY A 13 -26.78 13.13 38.82
N ASP A 14 -27.41 11.96 38.86
CA ASP A 14 -27.03 10.87 39.76
C ASP A 14 -25.78 10.12 39.27
N PHE A 15 -25.53 10.11 37.96
CA PHE A 15 -24.30 9.54 37.41
C PHE A 15 -23.06 10.31 37.88
N PHE A 16 -23.12 11.64 37.85
CA PHE A 16 -22.01 12.48 38.29
C PHE A 16 -21.74 12.35 39.79
N SER A 17 -22.78 12.32 40.63
CA SER A 17 -22.62 12.20 42.08
C SER A 17 -21.96 10.88 42.48
N ILE A 18 -22.32 9.77 41.81
CA ILE A 18 -21.73 8.44 42.03
C ILE A 18 -20.26 8.40 41.60
N VAL A 19 -19.95 8.96 40.42
CA VAL A 19 -18.58 9.03 39.90
C VAL A 19 -17.68 9.88 40.80
N PHE A 20 -18.17 11.04 41.28
CA PHE A 20 -17.43 11.89 42.22
C PHE A 20 -17.20 11.19 43.57
N ARG A 21 -18.14 10.36 44.05
CA ARG A 21 -17.96 9.64 45.33
C ARG A 21 -16.96 8.49 45.24
N ARG A 22 -16.73 7.94 44.04
CA ARG A 22 -15.78 6.83 43.78
C ARG A 22 -14.63 7.24 42.86
N TRP A 23 -14.27 8.52 42.85
CA TRP A 23 -13.21 9.06 41.99
C TRP A 23 -11.89 8.28 42.10
N LYS A 24 -11.56 7.74 43.29
CA LYS A 24 -10.37 6.89 43.50
C LYS A 24 -10.37 5.61 42.66
N THR A 25 -11.52 4.96 42.44
CA THR A 25 -11.58 3.75 41.60
C THR A 25 -11.44 4.10 40.13
N VAL A 26 -12.00 5.24 39.72
CA VAL A 26 -11.88 5.74 38.33
C VAL A 26 -10.45 6.16 38.04
N LEU A 27 -9.84 6.93 38.94
CA LEU A 27 -8.45 7.36 38.84
C LEU A 27 -7.47 6.19 38.94
N GLY A 28 -7.73 5.20 39.80
CA GLY A 28 -6.94 3.98 39.88
C GLY A 28 -7.01 3.16 38.59
N ALA A 29 -8.20 3.01 38.00
CA ALA A 29 -8.36 2.32 36.71
C ALA A 29 -7.63 3.06 35.58
N ALA A 30 -7.76 4.39 35.52
CA ALA A 30 -7.04 5.22 34.56
C ALA A 30 -5.51 5.14 34.73
N ALA A 31 -5.01 5.16 35.96
CA ALA A 31 -3.58 5.04 36.26
C ALA A 31 -3.04 3.67 35.86
N VAL A 32 -3.77 2.58 36.15
CA VAL A 32 -3.37 1.22 35.75
C VAL A 32 -3.37 1.07 34.23
N CYS A 33 -4.44 1.49 33.56
CA CYS A 33 -4.51 1.43 32.10
C CYS A 33 -3.44 2.31 31.43
N GLY A 34 -3.18 3.51 31.96
CA GLY A 34 -2.13 4.39 31.49
C GLY A 34 -0.72 3.80 31.69
N ALA A 35 -0.46 3.18 32.84
CA ALA A 35 0.82 2.52 33.11
C ALA A 35 1.04 1.30 32.20
N VAL A 36 -0.01 0.49 31.97
CA VAL A 36 0.03 -0.63 31.01
C VAL A 36 0.25 -0.11 29.59
N GLY A 37 -0.45 0.95 29.19
CA GLY A 37 -0.29 1.60 27.90
C GLY A 37 1.11 2.18 27.68
N ALA A 38 1.68 2.81 28.70
CA ALA A 38 3.05 3.31 28.67
C ALA A 38 4.07 2.17 28.54
N GLY A 39 3.90 1.10 29.31
CA GLY A 39 4.77 -0.07 29.26
C GLY A 39 4.73 -0.78 27.91
N LEU A 40 3.53 -1.04 27.38
CA LEU A 40 3.36 -1.66 26.06
C LEU A 40 3.81 -0.74 24.93
N GLY A 41 3.52 0.56 25.02
CA GLY A 41 3.94 1.54 24.01
C GLY A 41 5.46 1.70 23.94
N ALA A 42 6.15 1.67 25.09
CA ALA A 42 7.61 1.76 25.14
C ALA A 42 8.30 0.47 24.67
N ALA A 43 7.63 -0.68 24.76
CA ALA A 43 8.14 -1.96 24.29
C ALA A 43 7.80 -2.25 22.82
N ALA A 44 6.87 -1.50 22.21
CA ALA A 44 6.47 -1.69 20.83
C ALA A 44 7.59 -1.20 19.89
N PRO A 45 7.96 -1.98 18.85
CA PRO A 45 8.97 -1.56 17.90
C PRO A 45 8.48 -0.36 17.09
N GLU A 46 9.36 0.61 16.90
CA GLU A 46 9.12 1.73 15.99
C GLU A 46 9.01 1.21 14.56
N THR A 47 8.00 1.70 13.85
CA THR A 47 7.78 1.31 12.44
C THR A 47 7.93 2.56 11.59
N TYR A 48 8.84 2.51 10.63
CA TYR A 48 9.10 3.54 9.65
C TYR A 48 8.29 3.28 8.38
N SER A 49 8.03 4.33 7.62
CA SER A 49 7.33 4.24 6.33
C SER A 49 8.02 5.15 5.33
N ALA A 50 8.39 4.59 4.17
CA ALA A 50 9.00 5.36 3.09
C ALA A 50 8.24 5.12 1.78
N SER A 51 8.13 6.14 0.94
CA SER A 51 7.38 6.05 -0.32
C SER A 51 8.19 6.54 -1.51
N ALA A 52 8.12 5.81 -2.62
CA ALA A 52 8.60 6.23 -3.92
C ALA A 52 7.43 6.33 -4.91
N ALA A 53 7.57 7.19 -5.91
CA ALA A 53 6.57 7.38 -6.95
C ALA A 53 7.21 7.31 -8.34
N LEU A 54 6.54 6.64 -9.26
CA LEU A 54 6.99 6.45 -10.64
C LEU A 54 5.83 6.65 -11.63
N THR A 55 6.15 7.10 -12.84
CA THR A 55 5.18 7.20 -13.93
C THR A 55 5.23 5.95 -14.80
N VAL A 56 4.07 5.52 -15.28
CA VAL A 56 3.94 4.39 -16.20
C VAL A 56 3.55 4.91 -17.57
N ALA A 57 4.43 4.72 -18.56
CA ALA A 57 4.16 5.08 -19.94
C ALA A 57 3.51 3.91 -20.70
N PRO A 58 2.60 4.19 -21.63
CA PRO A 58 2.14 3.20 -22.60
C PRO A 58 3.32 2.75 -23.48
N LEU A 59 3.39 1.45 -23.73
CA LEU A 59 4.28 0.87 -24.71
C LEU A 59 3.66 1.17 -26.10
N THR A 60 4.40 1.85 -26.98
CA THR A 60 3.99 2.16 -28.35
C THR A 60 4.87 1.38 -29.32
N THR A 61 4.30 0.33 -29.92
CA THR A 61 5.01 -0.53 -30.88
C THR A 61 4.99 0.01 -32.32
N SER A 62 4.42 1.20 -32.55
CA SER A 62 4.50 1.88 -33.83
C SER A 62 4.29 3.39 -33.65
N PRO A 63 5.17 4.25 -34.20
CA PRO A 63 5.00 5.70 -34.14
C PRO A 63 3.80 6.21 -34.96
N PHE A 64 3.25 5.38 -35.85
CA PHE A 64 2.14 5.73 -36.75
C PHE A 64 0.80 5.08 -36.38
N ALA A 65 0.82 3.97 -35.64
CA ALA A 65 -0.37 3.45 -35.00
C ALA A 65 -0.50 4.13 -33.63
N ALA A 66 -1.28 5.19 -33.57
CA ALA A 66 -1.77 5.73 -32.30
C ALA A 66 -2.76 4.74 -31.66
N SER A 67 -2.34 3.50 -31.40
CA SER A 67 -3.05 2.65 -30.46
C SER A 67 -2.84 3.29 -29.09
N GLN A 68 -3.85 4.04 -28.66
CA GLN A 68 -4.06 4.44 -27.28
C GLN A 68 -4.27 3.16 -26.45
N GLN A 69 -3.25 2.32 -26.31
CA GLN A 69 -3.22 1.28 -25.30
C GLN A 69 -3.15 2.00 -23.97
N GLN A 70 -4.32 2.37 -23.48
CA GLN A 70 -4.48 3.01 -22.20
C GLN A 70 -3.99 2.02 -21.17
N VAL A 71 -2.88 2.36 -20.53
CA VAL A 71 -2.30 1.56 -19.46
C VAL A 71 -3.37 1.37 -18.38
N ASN A 72 -3.71 0.12 -18.11
CA ASN A 72 -4.63 -0.20 -17.03
C ASN A 72 -3.87 -0.13 -15.69
N MET A 73 -3.96 1.04 -15.06
CA MET A 73 -3.25 1.29 -13.80
C MET A 73 -3.66 0.34 -12.66
N ALA A 74 -4.85 -0.27 -12.70
CA ALA A 74 -5.23 -1.29 -11.72
C ALA A 74 -4.45 -2.59 -11.91
N THR A 75 -4.23 -2.98 -13.17
CA THR A 75 -3.36 -4.12 -13.51
C THR A 75 -1.91 -3.82 -13.16
N GLU A 76 -1.41 -2.64 -13.52
CA GLU A 76 -0.02 -2.25 -13.22
C GLU A 76 0.28 -2.21 -11.71
N ARG A 77 -0.70 -1.82 -10.89
CA ARG A 77 -0.59 -1.90 -9.44
C ARG A 77 -0.40 -3.34 -8.95
N GLU A 78 -1.13 -4.30 -9.51
CA GLU A 78 -0.99 -5.73 -9.17
C GLU A 78 0.34 -6.29 -9.68
N VAL A 79 0.80 -5.88 -10.87
CA VAL A 79 2.12 -6.25 -11.40
C VAL A 79 3.23 -5.72 -10.48
N MET A 80 3.14 -4.46 -10.04
CA MET A 80 4.13 -3.91 -9.12
C MET A 80 4.14 -4.61 -7.75
N ALA A 81 3.00 -5.13 -7.30
CA ALA A 81 2.87 -5.90 -6.07
C ALA A 81 3.19 -7.41 -6.27
N SER A 82 3.61 -7.83 -7.46
CA SER A 82 3.83 -9.23 -7.78
C SER A 82 5.15 -9.76 -7.23
N ARG A 83 5.24 -11.09 -7.15
CA ARG A 83 6.44 -11.77 -6.66
C ARG A 83 7.64 -11.56 -7.56
N GLU A 84 7.43 -11.48 -8.87
CA GLU A 84 8.48 -11.28 -9.86
C GLU A 84 9.17 -9.92 -9.67
N VAL A 85 8.40 -8.86 -9.44
CA VAL A 85 8.95 -7.53 -9.13
C VAL A 85 9.64 -7.53 -7.76
N ALA A 86 9.03 -8.16 -6.76
CA ALA A 86 9.63 -8.29 -5.44
C ALA A 86 10.95 -9.08 -5.46
N ALA A 87 11.07 -10.10 -6.32
CA ALA A 87 12.30 -10.88 -6.47
C ALA A 87 13.44 -10.05 -7.06
N ILE A 88 13.17 -9.28 -8.12
CA ILE A 88 14.14 -8.36 -8.71
C ILE A 88 14.60 -7.31 -7.68
N ALA A 89 13.66 -6.78 -6.89
CA ALA A 89 13.98 -5.82 -5.84
C ALA A 89 14.84 -6.46 -4.73
N ALA A 90 14.48 -7.65 -4.26
CA ALA A 90 15.22 -8.40 -3.24
C ALA A 90 16.66 -8.67 -3.66
N ASP A 91 16.87 -9.09 -4.91
CA ASP A 91 18.21 -9.30 -5.48
C ASP A 91 19.04 -8.00 -5.53
N THR A 92 18.38 -6.85 -5.67
CA THR A 92 19.02 -5.54 -5.72
C THR A 92 19.45 -5.05 -4.34
N VAL A 93 18.61 -5.20 -3.31
CA VAL A 93 18.89 -4.70 -1.96
C VAL A 93 19.67 -5.68 -1.09
N GLY A 94 19.47 -6.98 -1.28
CA GLY A 94 20.14 -8.05 -0.53
C GLY A 94 19.83 -8.10 0.97
N ASN A 95 18.89 -7.29 1.47
CA ASN A 95 18.56 -7.14 2.89
C ASN A 95 17.17 -7.70 3.27
N ALA A 96 16.38 -8.17 2.29
CA ALA A 96 15.02 -8.66 2.48
C ALA A 96 14.70 -9.77 1.47
N SER A 97 13.83 -10.71 1.86
CA SER A 97 13.30 -11.71 0.93
C SER A 97 12.17 -11.13 0.06
N PRO A 98 11.84 -11.74 -1.09
CA PRO A 98 10.69 -11.33 -1.89
C PRO A 98 9.39 -11.36 -1.09
N GLU A 99 9.22 -12.35 -0.22
CA GLU A 99 8.05 -12.50 0.64
C GLU A 99 7.93 -11.37 1.67
N ASP A 100 9.06 -10.96 2.27
CA ASP A 100 9.09 -9.83 3.22
C ASP A 100 8.71 -8.53 2.50
N LEU A 101 9.31 -8.27 1.33
CA LEU A 101 9.00 -7.08 0.54
C LEU A 101 7.51 -7.04 0.15
N MET A 102 6.92 -8.16 -0.25
CA MET A 102 5.48 -8.21 -0.56
C MET A 102 4.61 -7.92 0.67
N ALA A 103 4.98 -8.45 1.84
CA ALA A 103 4.21 -8.28 3.07
C ALA A 103 4.28 -6.84 3.62
N GLU A 104 5.43 -6.18 3.45
CA GLU A 104 5.72 -4.85 3.96
C GLU A 104 5.31 -3.71 3.00
N THR A 105 4.96 -4.07 1.77
CA THR A 105 4.67 -3.11 0.69
C THR A 105 3.19 -2.87 0.48
N SER A 106 2.85 -1.61 0.21
CA SER A 106 1.55 -1.21 -0.32
C SER A 106 1.74 -0.36 -1.57
N VAL A 107 1.07 -0.75 -2.66
CA VAL A 107 1.08 -0.02 -3.93
C VAL A 107 -0.26 0.66 -4.15
N ALA A 108 -0.23 1.93 -4.51
CA ALA A 108 -1.40 2.72 -4.86
C ALA A 108 -1.27 3.29 -6.28
N ALA A 109 -2.39 3.30 -7.01
CA ALA A 109 -2.52 3.94 -8.31
C ALA A 109 -3.61 5.04 -8.22
N PRO A 110 -3.23 6.31 -7.97
CA PRO A 110 -4.21 7.39 -7.85
C PRO A 110 -5.05 7.54 -9.12
N SER A 111 -6.38 7.66 -8.95
CA SER A 111 -7.33 7.78 -10.06
C SER A 111 -7.03 8.99 -10.94
N GLY A 112 -7.14 8.82 -12.27
CA GLY A 112 -6.88 9.88 -13.23
C GLY A 112 -5.39 10.22 -13.42
N SER A 113 -4.48 9.37 -12.90
CA SER A 113 -3.03 9.53 -13.07
C SER A 113 -2.40 8.27 -13.67
N GLN A 114 -1.24 8.43 -14.30
CA GLN A 114 -0.36 7.32 -14.71
C GLN A 114 0.78 7.14 -13.70
N VAL A 115 0.49 7.34 -12.41
CA VAL A 115 1.48 7.29 -11.34
C VAL A 115 1.22 6.06 -10.48
N LEU A 116 2.27 5.29 -10.20
CA LEU A 116 2.29 4.31 -9.12
C LEU A 116 3.04 4.89 -7.93
N LYS A 117 2.46 4.75 -6.75
CA LYS A 117 3.10 5.07 -5.47
C LYS A 117 3.31 3.79 -4.69
N VAL A 118 4.56 3.44 -4.45
CA VAL A 118 4.94 2.32 -3.59
C VAL A 118 5.28 2.86 -2.21
N THR A 119 4.80 2.19 -1.18
CA THR A 119 5.09 2.50 0.22
C THR A 119 5.55 1.24 0.91
N VAL A 120 6.72 1.30 1.51
CA VAL A 120 7.29 0.20 2.31
C VAL A 120 7.27 0.59 3.76
N LYS A 121 7.01 -0.37 4.65
CA LYS A 121 7.12 -0.22 6.10
C LYS A 121 8.17 -1.15 6.66
N GLY A 122 8.97 -0.68 7.61
CA GLY A 122 10.01 -1.51 8.22
C GLY A 122 10.46 -0.96 9.56
N VAL A 123 11.29 -1.72 10.27
CA VAL A 123 11.85 -1.31 11.58
C VAL A 123 13.14 -0.48 11.45
N ASP A 124 13.75 -0.49 10.27
CA ASP A 124 14.97 0.26 9.97
C ASP A 124 14.68 1.31 8.89
N ALA A 125 14.91 2.59 9.21
CA ALA A 125 14.54 3.70 8.33
C ALA A 125 15.30 3.69 7.00
N GLU A 126 16.59 3.32 7.02
CA GLU A 126 17.47 3.30 5.86
C GLU A 126 17.07 2.20 4.89
N ASN A 127 16.90 0.97 5.40
CA ASN A 127 16.40 -0.16 4.64
C ASN A 127 14.99 0.10 4.10
N THR A 128 14.11 0.73 4.88
CA THR A 128 12.74 1.05 4.42
C THR A 128 12.77 1.96 3.19
N ALA A 129 13.63 2.99 3.19
CA ALA A 129 13.79 3.87 2.04
C ALA A 129 14.48 3.17 0.85
N ALA A 130 15.50 2.35 1.11
CA ALA A 130 16.19 1.57 0.08
C ALA A 130 15.23 0.59 -0.62
N ASN A 131 14.43 -0.15 0.15
CA ASN A 131 13.46 -1.13 -0.36
C ASN A 131 12.38 -0.46 -1.22
N ALA A 132 11.86 0.69 -0.81
CA ALA A 132 10.89 1.45 -1.60
C ALA A 132 11.46 1.93 -2.94
N ASN A 133 12.72 2.39 -2.95
CA ASN A 133 13.41 2.77 -4.19
C ASN A 133 13.69 1.55 -5.08
N ALA A 134 14.15 0.44 -4.51
CA ALA A 134 14.43 -0.78 -5.24
C ALA A 134 13.18 -1.38 -5.89
N LEU A 135 12.04 -1.39 -5.20
CA LEU A 135 10.77 -1.83 -5.80
C LEU A 135 10.33 -0.96 -6.98
N ALA A 136 10.55 0.36 -6.89
CA ALA A 136 10.24 1.27 -7.98
C ALA A 136 11.14 1.01 -9.20
N GLU A 137 12.43 0.79 -8.98
CA GLU A 137 13.40 0.49 -10.05
C GLU A 137 13.17 -0.92 -10.64
N ALA A 138 12.90 -1.92 -9.79
CA ALA A 138 12.60 -3.28 -10.18
C ALA A 138 11.36 -3.38 -11.08
N TYR A 139 10.30 -2.64 -10.78
CA TYR A 139 9.12 -2.58 -11.63
C TYR A 139 9.42 -2.01 -13.02
N LEU A 140 10.22 -0.93 -13.09
CA LEU A 140 10.62 -0.35 -14.38
C LEU A 140 11.51 -1.32 -15.17
N LEU A 141 12.41 -2.04 -14.49
CA LEU A 141 13.23 -3.07 -15.11
C LEU A 141 12.37 -4.22 -15.66
N PHE A 142 11.42 -4.72 -14.85
CA PHE A 142 10.49 -5.77 -15.27
C PHE A 142 9.69 -5.35 -16.52
N ARG A 143 9.21 -4.10 -16.57
CA ARG A 143 8.51 -3.58 -17.76
C ARG A 143 9.43 -3.39 -18.96
N THR A 144 10.69 -3.04 -18.73
CA THR A 144 11.68 -2.94 -19.82
C THR A 144 11.92 -4.32 -20.44
N GLN A 145 12.13 -5.35 -19.61
CA GLN A 145 12.33 -6.73 -20.08
C GLN A 145 11.11 -7.24 -20.85
N GLY A 146 9.89 -7.03 -20.31
CA GLY A 146 8.67 -7.42 -21.00
C GLY A 146 8.46 -6.68 -22.34
N ALA A 147 8.83 -5.40 -22.40
CA ALA A 147 8.79 -4.62 -23.64
C ALA A 147 9.79 -5.15 -24.68
N GLU A 148 11.02 -5.47 -24.27
CA GLU A 148 12.05 -6.06 -25.13
C GLU A 148 11.60 -7.42 -25.68
N ASP A 149 11.00 -8.29 -24.87
CA ASP A 149 10.49 -9.60 -25.30
C ASP A 149 9.38 -9.46 -26.36
N VAL A 150 8.48 -8.50 -26.17
CA VAL A 150 7.40 -8.20 -27.12
C VAL A 150 7.95 -7.60 -28.41
N ALA A 151 8.95 -6.71 -28.32
CA ALA A 151 9.62 -6.13 -29.48
C ALA A 151 10.36 -7.21 -30.29
N HIS A 152 11.13 -8.08 -29.63
CA HIS A 152 11.84 -9.19 -30.26
C HIS A 152 10.88 -10.16 -30.98
N SER A 153 9.76 -10.49 -30.34
CA SER A 153 8.73 -11.36 -30.93
C SER A 153 8.12 -10.75 -32.21
N GLN A 154 7.84 -9.45 -32.20
CA GLN A 154 7.32 -8.73 -33.37
C GLN A 154 8.35 -8.64 -34.50
N ILE A 155 9.60 -8.32 -34.19
CA ILE A 155 10.69 -8.29 -35.17
C ILE A 155 10.83 -9.66 -35.84
N ALA A 156 10.83 -10.75 -35.07
CA ALA A 156 10.92 -12.11 -35.60
C ALA A 156 9.71 -12.48 -36.48
N GLU A 157 8.52 -11.93 -36.23
CA GLU A 157 7.35 -12.10 -37.09
C GLU A 157 7.46 -11.31 -38.39
N LEU A 158 7.89 -10.05 -38.32
CA LEU A 158 8.14 -9.19 -39.48
C LEU A 158 9.21 -9.81 -40.40
N GLU A 159 10.30 -10.31 -39.84
CA GLU A 159 11.37 -10.99 -40.57
C GLU A 159 10.87 -12.24 -41.30
N ARG A 160 10.02 -13.05 -40.65
CA ARG A 160 9.36 -14.20 -41.30
C ARG A 160 8.47 -13.76 -42.46
N LYS A 161 7.65 -12.72 -42.30
CA LYS A 161 6.78 -12.19 -43.37
C LYS A 161 7.59 -11.68 -44.55
N ILE A 162 8.70 -10.96 -44.30
CA ILE A 162 9.60 -10.48 -45.35
C ILE A 162 10.21 -11.67 -46.09
N SER A 163 10.70 -12.69 -45.38
CA SER A 163 11.28 -13.90 -45.99
C SER A 163 10.25 -14.66 -46.85
N ASP A 164 9.04 -14.87 -46.34
CA ASP A 164 7.97 -15.57 -47.06
C ASP A 164 7.54 -14.85 -48.33
N LEU A 165 7.39 -13.52 -48.27
CA LEU A 165 7.05 -12.71 -49.44
C LEU A 165 8.21 -12.67 -50.45
N THR A 166 9.45 -12.62 -49.98
CA THR A 166 10.63 -12.70 -50.86
C THR A 166 10.67 -14.05 -51.59
N ALA A 167 10.34 -15.14 -50.91
CA ALA A 167 10.33 -16.49 -51.50
C ALA A 167 9.15 -16.73 -52.47
N LYS A 168 8.00 -16.10 -52.23
CA LYS A 168 6.79 -16.22 -53.08
C LYS A 168 6.71 -15.17 -54.20
N ARG A 169 7.73 -14.32 -54.33
CA ARG A 169 7.75 -13.17 -55.24
C ARG A 169 7.47 -13.60 -56.69
N THR A 170 6.44 -12.98 -57.30
CA THR A 170 6.09 -13.20 -58.72
C THR A 170 6.46 -12.01 -59.62
N THR A 171 7.38 -11.13 -59.19
CA THR A 171 7.75 -9.85 -59.84
C THR A 171 6.59 -8.86 -60.02
N ALA A 172 5.45 -9.08 -59.36
CA ALA A 172 4.34 -8.15 -59.40
C ALA A 172 4.68 -6.85 -58.62
N PRO A 173 4.32 -5.66 -59.12
CA PRO A 173 4.60 -4.38 -58.44
C PRO A 173 3.91 -4.26 -57.06
N ALA A 174 2.84 -5.02 -56.83
CA ALA A 174 2.17 -5.10 -55.53
C ALA A 174 3.05 -5.78 -54.45
N ASP A 175 3.85 -6.78 -54.84
CA ASP A 175 4.75 -7.49 -53.92
C ASP A 175 5.91 -6.58 -53.48
N GLU A 176 6.42 -5.73 -54.39
CA GLU A 176 7.50 -4.78 -54.07
C GLU A 176 7.06 -3.70 -53.09
N ALA A 177 5.87 -3.13 -53.28
CA ALA A 177 5.33 -2.13 -52.37
C ALA A 177 5.07 -2.69 -50.97
N ALA A 178 4.58 -3.92 -50.87
CA ALA A 178 4.37 -4.61 -49.59
C ALA A 178 5.70 -4.88 -48.85
N LEU A 179 6.73 -5.27 -49.60
CA LEU A 179 8.04 -5.61 -49.03
C LEU A 179 8.78 -4.35 -48.54
N SER A 180 8.72 -3.25 -49.29
CA SER A 180 9.24 -1.94 -48.84
C SER A 180 8.55 -1.49 -47.55
N SER A 181 7.22 -1.60 -47.48
CA SER A 181 6.44 -1.22 -46.29
C SER A 181 6.83 -2.02 -45.04
N LEU A 182 7.02 -3.34 -45.17
CA LEU A 182 7.45 -4.19 -44.04
C LEU A 182 8.90 -3.89 -43.59
N GLN A 183 9.79 -3.58 -44.54
CA GLN A 183 11.16 -3.15 -44.23
C GLN A 183 11.18 -1.82 -43.48
N ASP A 184 10.37 -0.85 -43.91
CA ASP A 184 10.23 0.45 -43.24
C ASP A 184 9.67 0.30 -41.82
N GLN A 185 8.70 -0.60 -41.62
CA GLN A 185 8.18 -0.94 -40.28
C GLN A 185 9.24 -1.55 -39.37
N LEU A 186 10.06 -2.47 -39.90
CA LEU A 186 11.13 -3.11 -39.14
C LEU A 186 12.22 -2.10 -38.74
N VAL A 187 12.62 -1.22 -39.65
CA VAL A 187 13.59 -0.15 -39.35
C VAL A 187 13.03 0.81 -38.30
N SER A 188 11.75 1.18 -38.41
CA SER A 188 11.08 2.05 -37.44
C SER A 188 11.02 1.42 -36.04
N LEU A 189 10.68 0.13 -35.95
CA LEU A 189 10.58 -0.59 -34.69
C LEU A 189 11.94 -0.73 -33.98
N ARG A 190 13.03 -0.93 -34.75
CA ARG A 190 14.39 -0.99 -34.21
C ARG A 190 14.92 0.36 -33.70
N LEU A 191 14.34 1.47 -34.13
CA LEU A 191 14.77 2.83 -33.76
C LEU A 191 14.02 3.40 -32.54
N VAL A 192 12.88 2.82 -32.15
CA VAL A 192 12.10 3.27 -30.99
C VAL A 192 12.64 2.57 -29.74
N GLY A 193 13.41 3.31 -28.93
CA GLY A 193 13.70 2.91 -27.55
C GLY A 193 12.47 3.14 -26.69
N GLU A 194 11.82 2.07 -26.25
CA GLU A 194 10.63 2.15 -25.42
C GLU A 194 11.03 2.52 -23.98
N VAL A 195 10.60 3.69 -23.51
CA VAL A 195 10.82 4.10 -22.11
C VAL A 195 9.57 3.74 -21.32
N PRO A 196 9.56 2.66 -20.52
CA PRO A 196 8.35 2.21 -19.84
C PRO A 196 7.91 3.18 -18.73
N GLY A 197 8.76 4.10 -18.32
CA GLY A 197 8.43 5.03 -17.26
C GLY A 197 9.66 5.66 -16.65
N ARG A 198 9.47 6.40 -15.56
CA ARG A 198 10.57 6.94 -14.76
C ARG A 198 10.14 7.10 -13.32
N VAL A 199 11.10 7.00 -12.40
CA VAL A 199 10.90 7.41 -11.01
C VAL A 199 10.79 8.93 -10.97
N ILE A 200 9.67 9.45 -10.45
CA ILE A 200 9.41 10.88 -10.31
C ILE A 200 9.64 11.40 -8.89
N SER A 201 9.61 10.50 -7.90
CA SER A 201 9.98 10.80 -6.52
C SER A 201 10.68 9.59 -5.92
N ARG A 202 11.92 9.78 -5.45
CA ARG A 202 12.64 8.76 -4.69
C ARG A 202 12.20 8.79 -3.22
N ALA A 203 12.18 7.63 -2.59
CA ALA A 203 12.02 7.52 -1.16
C ALA A 203 13.22 8.13 -0.45
N THR A 204 12.94 8.92 0.59
CA THR A 204 13.93 9.50 1.51
C THR A 204 13.86 8.76 2.84
N VAL A 205 14.97 8.76 3.58
CA VAL A 205 15.02 8.12 4.91
C VAL A 205 14.08 8.87 5.84
N PRO A 206 13.01 8.21 6.36
CA PRO A 206 12.07 8.86 7.27
C PRO A 206 12.77 9.16 8.61
N VAL A 207 12.60 10.40 9.08
CA VAL A 207 13.20 10.86 10.34
C VAL A 207 12.31 10.50 11.54
N ASP A 208 11.00 10.42 11.32
CA ASP A 208 10.00 10.12 12.34
C ASP A 208 9.36 8.74 12.08
N PRO A 209 9.13 7.93 13.13
CA PRO A 209 8.34 6.71 13.02
C PRO A 209 6.89 6.99 12.57
N ALA A 210 6.33 6.10 11.77
CA ALA A 210 4.92 6.09 11.38
C ALA A 210 3.99 5.52 12.48
N SER A 211 4.55 4.90 13.53
CA SER A 211 3.80 4.39 14.67
C SER A 211 3.28 5.51 15.58
N PRO A 212 2.12 5.34 16.26
CA PRO A 212 1.62 6.33 17.21
C PRO A 212 2.65 6.57 18.32
N GLY A 213 3.08 7.82 18.50
CA GLY A 213 4.04 8.15 19.56
C GLY A 213 3.51 7.78 20.94
N LEU A 214 4.43 7.48 21.86
CA LEU A 214 4.12 7.13 23.26
C LEU A 214 3.04 8.03 23.90
N PRO A 215 3.05 9.37 23.73
CA PRO A 215 2.03 10.24 24.34
C PRO A 215 0.61 9.93 23.84
N VAL A 216 0.45 9.58 22.57
CA VAL A 216 -0.85 9.25 21.96
C VAL A 216 -1.38 7.93 22.52
N VAL A 217 -0.51 6.92 22.63
CA VAL A 217 -0.86 5.60 23.22
C VAL A 217 -1.25 5.75 24.69
N VAL A 218 -0.49 6.53 25.46
CA VAL A 218 -0.79 6.79 26.88
C VAL A 218 -2.11 7.56 27.02
N ALA A 219 -2.33 8.62 26.23
CA ALA A 219 -3.59 9.36 26.27
C ALA A 219 -4.80 8.48 25.95
N GLY A 220 -4.70 7.62 24.92
CA GLY A 220 -5.76 6.69 24.55
C GLY A 220 -6.07 5.66 25.64
N THR A 221 -5.03 5.08 26.25
CA THR A 221 -5.20 4.07 27.31
C THR A 221 -5.70 4.68 28.62
N VAL A 222 -5.30 5.91 28.95
CA VAL A 222 -5.87 6.67 30.09
C VAL A 222 -7.35 6.95 29.86
N ALA A 223 -7.73 7.42 28.66
CA ALA A 223 -9.14 7.68 28.32
C ALA A 223 -9.98 6.40 28.43
N PHE A 224 -9.47 5.28 27.92
CA PHE A 224 -10.11 3.97 28.09
C PHE A 224 -10.23 3.58 29.56
N GLY A 225 -9.19 3.78 30.36
CA GLY A 225 -9.19 3.48 31.79
C GLY A 225 -10.19 4.33 32.58
N LEU A 226 -10.39 5.60 32.20
CA LEU A 226 -11.44 6.44 32.79
C LEU A 226 -12.85 5.86 32.51
N LEU A 227 -13.12 5.47 31.26
CA LEU A 227 -14.41 4.88 30.88
C LEU A 227 -14.66 3.54 31.59
N ALA A 228 -13.66 2.66 31.61
CA ALA A 228 -13.73 1.38 32.32
C ALA A 228 -13.91 1.59 33.83
N GLY A 229 -13.20 2.57 34.40
CA GLY A 229 -13.32 2.98 35.80
C GLY A 229 -14.73 3.44 36.16
N CYS A 230 -15.37 4.25 35.31
CA CYS A 230 -16.77 4.66 35.48
C CYS A 230 -17.71 3.44 35.47
N GLY A 231 -17.55 2.52 34.53
CA GLY A 231 -18.34 1.28 34.47
C GLY A 231 -18.20 0.43 35.73
N LEU A 232 -16.97 0.26 36.24
CA LEU A 232 -16.69 -0.48 37.47
C LEU A 232 -17.29 0.21 38.71
N ALA A 233 -17.26 1.53 38.77
CA ALA A 233 -17.86 2.30 39.87
C ALA A 233 -19.38 2.09 39.93
N LEU A 234 -20.06 2.15 38.78
CA LEU A 234 -21.50 1.93 38.66
C LEU A 234 -21.90 0.47 38.94
N GLY A 235 -21.14 -0.49 38.42
CA GLY A 235 -21.38 -1.92 38.65
C GLY A 235 -21.23 -2.32 40.12
N ARG A 236 -20.19 -1.80 40.80
CA ARG A 236 -20.00 -2.01 42.25
C ARG A 236 -21.14 -1.43 43.07
N GLU A 237 -21.67 -0.27 42.68
CA GLU A 237 -22.82 0.32 43.35
C GLU A 237 -24.08 -0.54 43.20
N ARG A 238 -24.34 -1.07 42.01
CA ARG A 238 -25.47 -1.97 41.77
C ARG A 238 -25.37 -3.26 42.58
N SER A 239 -24.17 -3.84 42.70
CA SER A 239 -23.93 -5.05 43.51
C SER A 239 -24.16 -4.80 45.00
N HIS A 240 -23.75 -3.65 45.52
CA HIS A 240 -23.95 -3.30 46.93
C HIS A 240 -25.44 -3.12 47.27
N ARG A 241 -26.24 -2.52 46.36
CA ARG A 241 -27.70 -2.38 46.55
C ARG A 241 -28.43 -3.72 46.57
N LEU A 242 -27.99 -4.70 45.78
CA LEU A 242 -28.60 -6.05 45.74
C LEU A 242 -28.28 -6.88 46.99
N LYS A 243 -27.12 -6.67 47.63
CA LYS A 243 -26.76 -7.36 48.87
C LYS A 243 -27.49 -6.80 50.09
N GLY A 244 -27.73 -5.50 50.15
CA GLY A 244 -28.50 -4.86 51.23
C GLY A 244 -30.02 -5.10 51.18
N ALA A 245 -30.54 -5.74 50.13
CA ALA A 245 -31.96 -6.10 50.02
C ALA A 245 -32.25 -7.56 50.44
N ARG A 246 -31.22 -8.29 50.90
CA ARG A 246 -31.29 -9.70 51.33
C ARG A 246 -31.14 -9.88 52.85
N GLU A 247 -30.88 -8.80 53.58
CA GLU A 247 -30.96 -8.73 55.05
C GLU A 247 -32.27 -8.04 55.44
#